data_AF-A0A846HTW0-F1
#
_entry.id   AF-A0A846HTW0-F1
#
_cell.length_a   1.000
_cell.length_b   1.000
_cell.length_c   1.000
_cell.angle_alpha   90.00
_cell.angle_beta   90.00
_cell.angle_gamma   90.00
#
_symmetry.space_group_name_H-M   'P 1'
#
loop_
_entity.id
_entity.type
_entity.pdbx_description
1 polymer ?
#
loop_
_entity_poly.entity_id
_entity_poly.type
_entity_poly.pdbx_seq_one_letter_code
_entity_poly.pdbx_strand_id
1 'polypeptide(L)'
;MSGIAKPNIKKLGKEGKITFLFYNDENRFDKIETLFDGNLNTHTGYGVLLSPTNSDRKIIFELHQKSNIWAYGQKYTDGGGSTPKPVSLYEKSNNDEDFKLIQSNIPTKDNEWYLLANNLEKGIYKMTYTSAYTMFTEWYVEDINPYRCLINQNLNYYSTKSNFINLGQPIDNIELKNWYNKYGADDVNIITQNLNNKEFPMSKDESGIWKTDFQLDMNEVIDSIELIDTDENNKSIKYNCNDYKILDLCDDQFKLTMCKTK
;
A
#
# COMPACT_ATOMS: atom_id res chain seq x y z
N MET A 1 -15.55 2.14 2.28
CA MET A 1 -15.38 0.67 2.26
C MET A 1 -14.59 0.32 1.00
N SER A 2 -14.00 -0.86 0.90
CA SER A 2 -12.85 -1.06 -0.01
C SER A 2 -12.96 -2.32 -0.85
N GLY A 3 -14.19 -2.74 -1.12
CA GLY A 3 -14.55 -3.94 -1.88
C GLY A 3 -14.75 -5.14 -0.99
N ILE A 4 -15.87 -5.84 -1.14
CA ILE A 4 -16.09 -7.12 -0.45
C ILE A 4 -15.40 -8.25 -1.22
N ALA A 5 -15.45 -8.20 -2.56
CA ALA A 5 -14.66 -9.08 -3.41
C ALA A 5 -13.27 -8.48 -3.64
N LYS A 6 -12.26 -9.35 -3.80
CA LYS A 6 -10.85 -8.93 -3.92
C LYS A 6 -10.10 -9.71 -5.00
N PRO A 7 -9.05 -9.11 -5.60
CA PRO A 7 -8.15 -9.81 -6.51
C PRO A 7 -7.50 -11.03 -5.85
N ASN A 8 -7.42 -12.14 -6.57
CA ASN A 8 -6.63 -13.30 -6.13
C ASN A 8 -5.20 -13.19 -6.65
N ILE A 9 -4.40 -12.30 -6.05
CA ILE A 9 -3.00 -12.08 -6.41
C ILE A 9 -2.06 -12.33 -5.23
N LYS A 10 -0.86 -12.82 -5.53
CA LYS A 10 0.17 -13.07 -4.52
C LYS A 10 0.63 -11.72 -3.95
N LYS A 11 0.65 -11.60 -2.62
CA LYS A 11 0.99 -10.38 -1.86
C LYS A 11 0.03 -9.19 -2.06
N LEU A 12 -1.26 -9.43 -2.26
CA LEU A 12 -2.25 -8.35 -2.14
C LEU A 12 -2.15 -7.74 -0.73
N GLY A 13 -1.98 -6.42 -0.68
CA GLY A 13 -2.00 -5.60 0.52
C GLY A 13 -3.33 -5.64 1.24
N LYS A 14 -3.38 -4.97 2.39
CA LYS A 14 -4.59 -4.94 3.22
C LYS A 14 -5.68 -4.10 2.57
N GLU A 15 -6.89 -4.27 3.08
CA GLU A 15 -8.02 -3.49 2.65
C GLU A 15 -7.79 -1.99 2.98
N GLY A 16 -7.96 -1.15 1.96
CA GLY A 16 -7.80 0.29 2.01
C GLY A 16 -9.01 1.01 2.58
N LYS A 17 -9.15 2.28 2.20
CA LYS A 17 -10.20 3.19 2.66
C LYS A 17 -10.39 4.26 1.62
N ILE A 18 -11.62 4.36 1.17
CA ILE A 18 -12.07 5.25 0.12
C ILE A 18 -13.45 5.78 0.48
N THR A 19 -13.68 7.04 0.13
CA THR A 19 -14.98 7.71 0.19
C THR A 19 -15.35 8.15 -1.22
N PHE A 20 -16.52 7.77 -1.73
CA PHE A 20 -17.04 8.36 -2.95
C PHE A 20 -17.64 9.72 -2.63
N LEU A 21 -17.17 10.75 -3.33
CA LEU A 21 -17.64 12.13 -3.17
C LEU A 21 -18.70 12.48 -4.21
N PHE A 22 -18.62 11.86 -5.39
CA PHE A 22 -19.57 12.10 -6.47
C PHE A 22 -19.64 10.92 -7.43
N TYR A 23 -20.85 10.55 -7.80
CA TYR A 23 -21.17 9.79 -9.00
C TYR A 23 -22.57 10.18 -9.45
N ASN A 24 -22.74 10.55 -10.72
CA ASN A 24 -24.07 10.82 -11.26
C ASN A 24 -24.72 9.49 -11.67
N ASP A 25 -25.64 9.03 -10.83
CA ASP A 25 -26.41 7.79 -10.96
C ASP A 25 -27.82 8.01 -11.56
N GLU A 26 -28.11 9.21 -12.07
CA GLU A 26 -29.43 9.56 -12.59
C GLU A 26 -29.85 8.56 -13.68
N ASN A 27 -31.05 7.99 -13.50
CA ASN A 27 -31.67 7.00 -14.39
C ASN A 27 -30.85 5.71 -14.57
N ARG A 28 -30.05 5.32 -13.57
CA ARG A 28 -29.32 4.05 -13.54
C ARG A 28 -29.75 3.17 -12.37
N PHE A 29 -29.71 1.87 -12.63
CA PHE A 29 -30.03 0.86 -11.64
C PHE A 29 -28.85 0.56 -10.72
N ASP A 30 -27.64 0.44 -11.27
CA ASP A 30 -26.41 0.26 -10.49
C ASP A 30 -25.94 1.62 -9.93
N LYS A 31 -25.69 1.63 -8.63
CA LYS A 31 -25.28 2.79 -7.83
C LYS A 31 -23.80 2.74 -7.52
N ILE A 32 -23.18 3.83 -7.10
CA ILE A 32 -21.73 3.82 -6.83
C ILE A 32 -21.35 2.84 -5.72
N GLU A 33 -22.26 2.59 -4.78
CA GLU A 33 -22.14 1.64 -3.69
C GLU A 33 -22.03 0.19 -4.17
N THR A 34 -22.54 -0.12 -5.37
CA THR A 34 -22.43 -1.47 -5.96
C THR A 34 -20.99 -1.85 -6.26
N LEU A 35 -20.07 -0.88 -6.38
CA LEU A 35 -18.64 -1.17 -6.53
C LEU A 35 -18.04 -1.91 -5.34
N PHE A 36 -18.72 -1.99 -4.20
CA PHE A 36 -18.18 -2.58 -2.97
C PHE A 36 -19.10 -3.63 -2.33
N ASP A 37 -20.02 -4.23 -3.07
CA ASP A 37 -20.97 -5.20 -2.50
C ASP A 37 -20.56 -6.68 -2.66
N GLY A 38 -19.44 -6.95 -3.34
CA GLY A 38 -18.88 -8.29 -3.52
C GLY A 38 -19.44 -9.02 -4.73
N ASN A 39 -20.35 -8.42 -5.50
CA ASN A 39 -20.90 -9.02 -6.70
C ASN A 39 -20.07 -8.64 -7.93
N LEU A 40 -19.33 -9.62 -8.46
CA LEU A 40 -18.58 -9.43 -9.70
C LEU A 40 -19.47 -9.41 -10.96
N ASN A 41 -20.73 -9.85 -10.84
CA ASN A 41 -21.72 -9.75 -11.91
C ASN A 41 -22.34 -8.35 -11.92
N THR A 42 -22.84 -7.90 -13.06
CA THR A 42 -23.65 -6.68 -13.11
C THR A 42 -24.97 -6.92 -12.37
N HIS A 43 -25.43 -5.97 -11.54
CA HIS A 43 -26.74 -6.11 -10.88
C HIS A 43 -27.88 -5.86 -11.86
N THR A 44 -27.62 -5.09 -12.93
CA THR A 44 -28.50 -4.95 -14.10
C THR A 44 -27.79 -5.18 -15.43
N GLY A 45 -28.37 -4.73 -16.55
CA GLY A 45 -27.69 -4.77 -17.86
C GLY A 45 -26.45 -3.86 -17.95
N TYR A 46 -26.21 -3.00 -16.96
CA TYR A 46 -25.06 -2.10 -16.89
C TYR A 46 -24.55 -2.02 -15.45
N GLY A 47 -23.27 -2.27 -15.20
CA GLY A 47 -22.62 -1.89 -13.93
C GLY A 47 -22.49 -0.37 -13.77
N VAL A 48 -21.61 0.08 -12.88
CA VAL A 48 -21.24 1.51 -12.77
C VAL A 48 -20.57 1.96 -14.06
N LEU A 49 -21.37 2.64 -14.88
CA LEU A 49 -21.01 3.00 -16.26
C LEU A 49 -20.54 4.45 -16.35
N LEU A 50 -19.39 4.65 -16.96
CA LEU A 50 -18.91 5.94 -17.45
C LEU A 50 -19.13 6.01 -18.96
N SER A 51 -19.84 7.05 -19.41
CA SER A 51 -20.20 7.22 -20.83
C SER A 51 -20.42 8.70 -21.17
N PRO A 52 -19.96 9.17 -22.35
CA PRO A 52 -20.19 10.54 -22.84
C PRO A 52 -21.65 10.84 -23.16
N THR A 53 -22.52 9.82 -23.24
CA THR A 53 -23.95 10.01 -23.49
C THR A 53 -24.60 10.92 -22.44
N ASN A 54 -24.04 10.98 -21.22
CA ASN A 54 -24.36 11.99 -20.22
C ASN A 54 -23.03 12.68 -19.85
N SER A 55 -22.86 13.94 -20.23
CA SER A 55 -21.60 14.68 -20.11
C SER A 55 -21.06 14.78 -18.67
N ASP A 56 -21.90 14.54 -17.67
CA ASP A 56 -21.53 14.63 -16.25
C ASP A 56 -21.14 13.29 -15.58
N ARG A 57 -21.01 12.20 -16.35
CA ARG A 57 -20.63 10.89 -15.79
C ARG A 57 -19.14 10.81 -15.45
N LYS A 58 -18.86 11.02 -14.17
CA LYS A 58 -17.53 10.92 -13.55
C LYS A 58 -17.67 10.29 -12.16
N ILE A 59 -16.59 9.68 -11.67
CA ILE A 59 -16.49 9.27 -10.27
C ILE A 59 -15.48 10.21 -9.62
N ILE A 60 -15.86 10.87 -8.53
CA ILE A 60 -14.94 11.59 -7.66
C ILE A 60 -14.85 10.83 -6.35
N PHE A 61 -13.63 10.58 -5.88
CA PHE A 61 -13.38 9.82 -4.67
C PHE A 61 -12.18 10.35 -3.89
N GLU A 62 -12.17 10.10 -2.59
CA GLU A 62 -11.07 10.41 -1.68
C GLU A 62 -10.41 9.13 -1.21
N LEU A 63 -9.10 9.02 -1.38
CA LEU A 63 -8.27 8.00 -0.76
C LEU A 63 -7.71 8.53 0.57
N HIS A 64 -7.84 7.73 1.63
CA HIS A 64 -7.40 8.12 2.97
C HIS A 64 -5.96 7.73 3.30
N GLN A 65 -5.31 7.00 2.40
CA GLN A 65 -3.92 6.61 2.47
C GLN A 65 -3.37 6.27 1.07
N LYS A 66 -2.06 6.04 0.99
CA LYS A 66 -1.43 5.57 -0.23
C LYS A 66 -2.01 4.22 -0.65
N SER A 67 -2.53 4.13 -1.87
CA SER A 67 -3.33 2.99 -2.30
C SER A 67 -3.08 2.57 -3.75
N ASN A 68 -3.32 1.29 -4.02
CA ASN A 68 -3.66 0.83 -5.37
C ASN A 68 -5.19 0.71 -5.48
N ILE A 69 -5.72 0.90 -6.67
CA ILE A 69 -7.12 0.61 -7.00
C ILE A 69 -7.14 -0.53 -8.00
N TRP A 70 -7.74 -1.63 -7.60
CA TRP A 70 -8.07 -2.76 -8.45
C TRP A 70 -9.53 -2.64 -8.87
N ALA A 71 -9.85 -3.05 -10.09
CA ALA A 71 -11.21 -3.06 -10.59
C ALA A 71 -11.52 -4.36 -11.31
N TYR A 72 -12.82 -4.64 -11.37
CA TYR A 72 -13.42 -5.70 -12.14
C TYR A 72 -14.50 -5.09 -13.03
N GLY A 73 -14.45 -5.44 -14.33
CA GLY A 73 -15.45 -5.08 -15.33
C GLY A 73 -16.15 -6.32 -15.87
N GLN A 74 -17.25 -6.13 -16.58
CA GLN A 74 -18.01 -7.21 -17.22
C GLN A 74 -18.19 -6.91 -18.70
N LYS A 75 -18.38 -7.96 -19.50
CA LYS A 75 -18.59 -7.79 -20.93
C LYS A 75 -20.01 -7.30 -21.22
N TYR A 76 -20.11 -6.20 -21.95
CA TYR A 76 -21.34 -5.65 -22.50
C TYR A 76 -21.17 -5.26 -23.97
N THR A 77 -22.20 -5.46 -24.79
CA THR A 77 -22.22 -5.03 -26.18
C THR A 77 -23.64 -4.71 -26.65
N ASP A 78 -23.77 -3.65 -27.44
CA ASP A 78 -24.99 -3.28 -28.16
C ASP A 78 -24.66 -2.71 -29.55
N GLY A 79 -25.66 -2.19 -30.25
CA GLY A 79 -25.47 -1.59 -31.58
C GLY A 79 -24.60 -0.32 -31.59
N GLY A 80 -24.34 0.29 -30.44
CA GLY A 80 -23.52 1.50 -30.30
C GLY A 80 -22.08 1.23 -29.85
N GLY A 81 -21.77 0.04 -29.32
CA GLY A 81 -20.40 -0.33 -28.97
C GLY A 81 -20.28 -1.51 -28.00
N SER A 82 -19.12 -1.62 -27.35
CA SER A 82 -18.83 -2.66 -26.37
C SER A 82 -17.82 -2.20 -25.32
N THR A 83 -17.88 -2.81 -24.15
CA THR A 83 -16.79 -2.81 -23.17
C THR A 83 -15.62 -3.69 -23.68
N PRO A 84 -14.43 -3.60 -23.06
CA PRO A 84 -13.98 -2.58 -22.13
C PRO A 84 -13.48 -1.32 -22.85
N LYS A 85 -13.58 -0.16 -22.20
CA LYS A 85 -13.10 1.12 -22.74
C LYS A 85 -12.32 1.93 -21.70
N PRO A 86 -11.30 2.70 -22.12
CA PRO A 86 -10.34 3.27 -21.19
C PRO A 86 -10.92 4.40 -20.34
N VAL A 87 -10.23 4.73 -19.26
CA VAL A 87 -10.51 5.92 -18.43
C VAL A 87 -9.33 6.87 -18.37
N SER A 88 -9.61 8.09 -17.94
CA SER A 88 -8.62 9.07 -17.52
C SER A 88 -8.79 9.38 -16.04
N LEU A 89 -7.67 9.51 -15.34
CA LEU A 89 -7.58 9.79 -13.91
C LEU A 89 -6.93 11.15 -13.69
N TYR A 90 -7.53 11.92 -12.79
CA TYR A 90 -7.11 13.25 -12.41
C TYR A 90 -6.97 13.33 -10.89
N GLU A 91 -6.06 14.16 -10.41
CA GLU A 91 -5.83 14.46 -9.01
C GLU A 91 -6.23 15.90 -8.70
N LYS A 92 -6.88 16.13 -7.57
CA LYS A 92 -7.24 17.48 -7.12
C LYS A 92 -5.97 18.22 -6.68
N SER A 93 -5.76 19.43 -7.20
CA SER A 93 -4.66 20.28 -6.75
C SER A 93 -4.87 20.72 -5.30
N ASN A 94 -3.81 20.75 -4.50
CA ASN A 94 -3.87 21.24 -3.12
C ASN A 94 -4.26 22.72 -3.00
N ASN A 95 -4.11 23.48 -4.09
CA ASN A 95 -4.24 24.95 -4.09
C ASN A 95 -5.41 25.46 -4.94
N ASP A 96 -6.19 24.59 -5.57
CA ASP A 96 -7.27 25.02 -6.48
C ASP A 96 -8.46 24.05 -6.46
N GLU A 97 -9.63 24.50 -6.93
CA GLU A 97 -10.78 23.60 -7.16
C GLU A 97 -10.57 22.69 -8.40
N ASP A 98 -9.49 22.92 -9.15
CA ASP A 98 -9.18 22.22 -10.39
C ASP A 98 -8.53 20.84 -10.20
N PHE A 99 -8.87 19.95 -11.12
CA PHE A 99 -8.33 18.59 -11.23
C PHE A 99 -7.29 18.52 -12.34
N LYS A 100 -6.05 18.13 -12.00
CA LYS A 100 -4.96 17.93 -12.95
C LYS A 100 -4.96 16.49 -13.46
N LEU A 101 -4.84 16.32 -14.78
CA LEU A 101 -4.69 14.99 -15.39
C LEU A 101 -3.38 14.35 -14.92
N ILE A 102 -3.46 13.15 -14.33
CA ILE A 102 -2.28 12.39 -13.90
C ILE A 102 -2.03 11.17 -14.81
N GLN A 103 -3.10 10.61 -15.39
CA GLN A 103 -2.97 9.50 -16.33
C GLN A 103 -4.17 9.47 -17.27
N SER A 104 -3.92 9.24 -18.56
CA SER A 104 -4.98 9.10 -19.57
C SER A 104 -4.91 7.73 -20.23
N ASN A 105 -6.02 7.31 -20.84
CA ASN A 105 -6.14 6.04 -21.56
C ASN A 105 -5.74 4.81 -20.74
N ILE A 106 -6.09 4.80 -19.45
CA ILE A 106 -5.92 3.65 -18.58
C ILE A 106 -6.76 2.49 -19.13
N PRO A 107 -6.15 1.37 -19.55
CA PRO A 107 -6.89 0.24 -20.09
C PRO A 107 -7.75 -0.41 -19.00
N THR A 108 -8.98 -0.74 -19.36
CA THR A 108 -9.90 -1.53 -18.54
C THR A 108 -10.04 -2.94 -19.10
N LYS A 109 -10.57 -3.86 -18.31
CA LYS A 109 -10.75 -5.26 -18.71
C LYS A 109 -12.11 -5.81 -18.27
N ASP A 110 -12.54 -6.84 -18.97
CA ASP A 110 -13.78 -7.56 -18.68
C ASP A 110 -13.46 -8.94 -18.10
N ASN A 111 -14.27 -9.39 -17.14
CA ASN A 111 -14.23 -10.74 -16.58
C ASN A 111 -12.92 -11.13 -15.88
N GLU A 112 -12.09 -10.16 -15.51
CA GLU A 112 -10.88 -10.34 -14.72
C GLU A 112 -10.62 -9.13 -13.83
N TRP A 113 -9.91 -9.35 -12.72
CA TRP A 113 -9.36 -8.26 -11.91
C TRP A 113 -8.17 -7.62 -12.61
N TYR A 114 -8.11 -6.29 -12.60
CA TYR A 114 -6.99 -5.54 -13.15
C TYR A 114 -6.62 -4.36 -12.28
N LEU A 115 -5.34 -4.00 -12.31
CA LEU A 115 -4.82 -2.82 -11.63
C LEU A 115 -5.25 -1.59 -12.42
N LEU A 116 -6.24 -0.87 -11.91
CA LEU A 116 -6.81 0.32 -12.54
C LEU A 116 -5.91 1.54 -12.31
N ALA A 117 -5.41 1.69 -11.08
CA ALA A 117 -4.45 2.74 -10.75
C ALA A 117 -3.51 2.25 -9.66
N ASN A 118 -2.24 2.64 -9.73
CA ASN A 118 -1.22 2.20 -8.78
C ASN A 118 -0.54 3.38 -8.08
N ASN A 119 -0.02 3.12 -6.88
CA ASN A 119 0.78 4.06 -6.11
C ASN A 119 0.14 5.45 -5.96
N LEU A 120 -1.18 5.52 -5.86
CA LEU A 120 -1.88 6.77 -5.63
C LEU A 120 -1.61 7.23 -4.21
N GLU A 121 -1.22 8.48 -4.03
CA GLU A 121 -1.06 9.06 -2.71
C GLU A 121 -2.44 9.30 -2.05
N LYS A 122 -2.42 9.65 -0.77
CA LYS A 122 -3.62 10.13 -0.10
C LYS A 122 -4.10 11.43 -0.78
N GLY A 123 -5.36 11.48 -1.19
CA GLY A 123 -5.89 12.65 -1.89
C GLY A 123 -7.27 12.45 -2.51
N ILE A 124 -7.74 13.47 -3.21
CA ILE A 124 -9.01 13.45 -3.95
C ILE A 124 -8.72 13.27 -5.43
N TYR A 125 -9.42 12.33 -6.05
CA TYR A 125 -9.25 11.95 -7.43
C TYR A 125 -10.57 12.02 -8.20
N LYS A 126 -10.47 12.26 -9.50
CA LYS A 126 -11.60 12.23 -10.44
C LYS A 126 -11.26 11.27 -11.57
N MET A 127 -12.18 10.34 -11.83
CA MET A 127 -12.12 9.41 -12.95
C MET A 127 -13.19 9.75 -13.98
N THR A 128 -12.79 9.76 -15.24
CA THR A 128 -13.66 10.08 -16.39
C THR A 128 -13.46 9.06 -17.50
N TYR A 129 -14.44 8.95 -18.39
CA TYR A 129 -14.35 8.12 -19.58
C TYR A 129 -13.42 8.75 -20.63
N THR A 130 -12.75 7.93 -21.45
CA THR A 130 -12.17 8.40 -22.72
C THR A 130 -13.06 8.10 -23.92
N SER A 131 -14.02 7.18 -23.76
CA SER A 131 -15.04 6.82 -24.75
C SER A 131 -16.26 6.19 -24.07
N ALA A 132 -17.38 6.08 -24.78
CA ALA A 132 -18.54 5.34 -24.27
C ALA A 132 -18.19 3.89 -23.95
N TYR A 133 -18.89 3.25 -23.00
CA TYR A 133 -18.74 1.84 -22.62
C TYR A 133 -17.55 1.51 -21.70
N THR A 134 -17.20 2.40 -20.76
CA THR A 134 -16.39 2.03 -19.60
C THR A 134 -17.31 1.60 -18.47
N MET A 135 -17.16 0.39 -17.96
CA MET A 135 -18.03 -0.15 -16.91
C MET A 135 -17.23 -0.87 -15.83
N PHE A 136 -17.65 -0.69 -14.59
CA PHE A 136 -17.11 -1.39 -13.42
C PHE A 136 -18.24 -2.10 -12.68
N THR A 137 -17.97 -3.29 -12.16
CA THR A 137 -18.89 -4.01 -11.26
C THR A 137 -18.37 -4.06 -9.83
N GLU A 138 -17.05 -4.12 -9.66
CA GLU A 138 -16.42 -4.12 -8.33
C GLU A 138 -15.10 -3.37 -8.37
N TRP A 139 -14.80 -2.64 -7.30
CA TRP A 139 -13.47 -2.10 -7.00
C TRP A 139 -12.93 -2.73 -5.72
N TYR A 140 -11.61 -2.91 -5.64
CA TYR A 140 -10.91 -3.19 -4.40
C TYR A 140 -9.81 -2.16 -4.20
N VAL A 141 -9.85 -1.46 -3.07
CA VAL A 141 -8.79 -0.50 -2.72
C VAL A 141 -7.81 -1.20 -1.80
N GLU A 142 -6.56 -1.26 -2.24
CA GLU A 142 -5.46 -1.87 -1.50
C GLU A 142 -4.68 -0.78 -0.78
N ASP A 143 -4.55 -0.88 0.55
CA ASP A 143 -3.59 -0.10 1.32
C ASP A 143 -2.18 -0.63 1.06
N ILE A 144 -1.34 0.22 0.47
CA ILE A 144 0.05 -0.09 0.17
C ILE A 144 1.02 0.71 1.03
N ASN A 145 0.55 1.38 2.10
CA ASN A 145 1.47 1.91 3.07
C ASN A 145 2.31 0.76 3.63
N PRO A 146 3.65 0.89 3.65
CA PRO A 146 4.49 -0.10 4.27
C PRO A 146 4.13 -0.19 5.75
N TYR A 147 3.61 -1.35 6.16
CA TYR A 147 3.40 -1.64 7.57
C TYR A 147 4.73 -2.04 8.15
N ARG A 148 5.34 -1.12 8.88
CA ARG A 148 6.56 -1.43 9.61
C ARG A 148 6.18 -2.19 10.88
N CYS A 149 6.72 -3.39 11.01
CA CYS A 149 6.46 -4.26 12.16
C CYS A 149 7.64 -4.24 13.14
N LEU A 150 7.34 -4.35 14.43
CA LEU A 150 8.33 -4.61 15.48
C LEU A 150 7.86 -5.85 16.25
N ILE A 151 8.78 -6.46 17.00
CA ILE A 151 8.43 -7.51 17.96
C ILE A 151 8.36 -6.87 19.35
N ASN A 152 7.32 -7.17 20.11
CA ASN A 152 7.21 -6.80 21.51
C ASN A 152 7.22 -8.08 22.37
N GLN A 153 8.20 -8.21 23.24
CA GLN A 153 8.27 -9.29 24.23
C GLN A 153 8.83 -8.74 25.53
N ASN A 154 8.25 -9.18 26.66
CA ASN A 154 8.63 -8.72 28.00
C ASN A 154 8.70 -7.19 28.11
N LEU A 155 7.71 -6.49 27.53
CA LEU A 155 7.59 -5.03 27.46
C LEU A 155 8.61 -4.31 26.58
N ASN A 156 9.68 -4.99 26.14
CA ASN A 156 10.68 -4.42 25.24
C ASN A 156 10.28 -4.60 23.77
N TYR A 157 10.61 -3.62 22.95
CA TYR A 157 10.50 -3.71 21.51
C TYR A 157 11.82 -4.17 20.90
N TYR A 158 11.71 -4.92 19.80
CA TYR A 158 12.83 -5.45 19.05
C TYR A 158 12.66 -5.10 17.57
N SER A 159 13.77 -4.72 16.96
CA SER A 159 13.88 -4.42 15.54
C SER A 159 13.61 -5.66 14.70
N THR A 160 12.86 -5.52 13.61
CA THR A 160 12.69 -6.60 12.61
C THR A 160 13.49 -6.31 11.34
N LYS A 161 13.87 -5.05 11.10
CA LYS A 161 14.74 -4.64 9.98
C LYS A 161 16.22 -4.85 10.30
N SER A 162 16.60 -4.65 11.56
CA SER A 162 17.95 -4.90 12.07
C SER A 162 18.04 -6.25 12.79
N ASN A 163 17.18 -7.18 12.42
CA ASN A 163 17.31 -8.58 12.80
C ASN A 163 17.39 -8.86 14.30
N PHE A 164 16.35 -8.44 15.02
CA PHE A 164 16.09 -8.72 16.43
C PHE A 164 16.93 -7.95 17.46
N ILE A 165 17.34 -6.72 17.13
CA ILE A 165 17.99 -5.84 18.11
C ILE A 165 16.98 -5.29 19.11
N ASN A 166 17.31 -5.40 20.40
CA ASN A 166 16.53 -4.84 21.50
C ASN A 166 16.59 -3.31 21.48
N LEU A 167 15.42 -2.68 21.30
CA LEU A 167 15.22 -1.23 21.31
C LEU A 167 14.88 -0.71 22.72
N GLY A 168 14.45 -1.61 23.62
CA GLY A 168 13.98 -1.26 24.97
C GLY A 168 12.50 -0.87 25.00
N GLN A 169 12.13 -0.06 25.99
CA GLN A 169 10.77 0.45 26.16
C GLN A 169 10.72 1.89 25.66
N PRO A 170 9.76 2.25 24.78
CA PRO A 170 9.66 3.62 24.32
C PRO A 170 9.16 4.53 25.44
N ILE A 171 9.70 5.74 25.53
CA ILE A 171 9.26 6.75 26.50
C ILE A 171 7.88 7.32 26.16
N ASP A 172 7.51 7.31 24.89
CA ASP A 172 6.22 7.79 24.39
C ASP A 172 5.85 7.20 23.01
N ASN A 173 4.67 7.58 22.51
CA ASN A 173 4.17 7.14 21.21
C ASN A 173 4.94 7.75 20.01
N ILE A 174 5.65 8.86 20.21
CA ILE A 174 6.43 9.52 19.16
C ILE A 174 7.71 8.73 18.91
N GLU A 175 8.42 8.35 19.96
CA GLU A 175 9.59 7.48 19.90
C GLU A 175 9.22 6.13 19.28
N LEU A 176 8.14 5.50 19.75
CA LEU A 176 7.69 4.23 19.19
C LEU A 176 7.40 4.35 17.68
N LYS A 177 6.76 5.44 17.24
CA LYS A 177 6.53 5.70 15.80
C LYS A 177 7.85 5.84 15.03
N ASN A 178 8.83 6.53 15.60
CA ASN A 178 10.16 6.66 14.99
C ASN A 178 10.88 5.31 14.91
N TRP A 179 10.73 4.46 15.92
CA TRP A 179 11.29 3.11 15.92
C TRP A 179 10.69 2.24 14.84
N TYR A 180 9.37 2.24 14.68
CA TYR A 180 8.75 1.57 13.55
C TYR A 180 9.36 2.04 12.24
N ASN A 181 9.55 3.36 12.08
CA ASN A 181 10.09 3.91 10.85
C ASN A 181 11.53 3.51 10.55
N LYS A 182 12.37 3.45 11.58
CA LYS A 182 13.81 3.22 11.43
C LYS A 182 14.17 1.73 11.48
N TYR A 183 13.50 0.97 12.34
CA TYR A 183 13.85 -0.39 12.75
C TYR A 183 12.80 -1.44 12.38
N GLY A 184 11.63 -1.04 11.89
CA GLY A 184 10.59 -1.97 11.47
C GLY A 184 10.76 -2.42 10.02
N ALA A 185 10.54 -3.71 9.78
CA ALA A 185 10.48 -4.31 8.45
C ALA A 185 9.09 -4.16 7.85
N ASP A 186 9.05 -3.94 6.53
CA ASP A 186 7.81 -3.74 5.77
C ASP A 186 7.05 -5.05 5.49
N ASP A 187 7.74 -6.21 5.61
CA ASP A 187 7.17 -7.54 5.39
C ASP A 187 7.36 -8.41 6.65
N VAL A 188 6.24 -8.78 7.28
CA VAL A 188 6.22 -9.66 8.46
C VAL A 188 6.84 -11.03 8.21
N ASN A 189 6.92 -11.48 6.95
CA ASN A 189 7.53 -12.77 6.61
C ASN A 189 9.00 -12.84 7.00
N ILE A 190 9.68 -11.69 7.14
CA ILE A 190 11.09 -11.60 7.58
C ILE A 190 11.34 -12.43 8.84
N ILE A 191 10.34 -12.56 9.73
CA ILE A 191 10.52 -13.27 10.99
C ILE A 191 10.75 -14.78 10.81
N THR A 192 10.24 -15.35 9.71
CA THR A 192 10.31 -16.78 9.40
C THR A 192 11.36 -17.12 8.35
N GLN A 193 11.96 -16.10 7.73
CA GLN A 193 12.98 -16.25 6.69
C GLN A 193 14.30 -16.68 7.32
N ASN A 194 15.04 -17.55 6.62
CA ASN A 194 16.44 -17.82 6.94
C ASN A 194 17.27 -16.60 6.56
N LEU A 195 17.94 -16.02 7.55
CA LEU A 195 18.82 -14.86 7.42
C LEU A 195 20.25 -15.29 7.72
N ASN A 196 21.21 -14.71 7.01
CA ASN A 196 22.65 -15.02 7.15
C ASN A 196 23.50 -13.75 7.28
N ASN A 197 22.86 -12.64 7.64
CA ASN A 197 23.50 -11.34 7.81
C ASN A 197 22.73 -10.52 8.83
N LYS A 198 23.38 -9.49 9.37
CA LYS A 198 22.78 -8.45 10.21
C LYS A 198 23.10 -7.08 9.64
N GLU A 199 22.11 -6.18 9.66
CA GLU A 199 22.23 -4.82 9.16
C GLU A 199 21.85 -3.80 10.25
N PHE A 200 22.76 -2.86 10.49
CA PHE A 200 22.68 -1.88 11.55
C PHE A 200 22.61 -0.48 10.95
N PRO A 201 21.49 0.24 11.11
CA PRO A 201 21.40 1.63 10.68
C PRO A 201 22.42 2.49 11.43
N MET A 202 22.91 3.50 10.73
CA MET A 202 23.82 4.50 11.28
C MET A 202 23.10 5.84 11.43
N SER A 203 23.66 6.71 12.27
CA SER A 203 23.24 8.10 12.40
C SER A 203 24.46 8.99 12.63
N LYS A 204 24.35 10.26 12.26
CA LYS A 204 25.37 11.26 12.58
C LYS A 204 25.27 11.63 14.05
N ASP A 205 26.42 11.72 14.72
CA ASP A 205 26.52 12.37 16.02
C ASP A 205 26.50 13.90 15.91
N GLU A 206 26.65 14.59 17.04
CA GLU A 206 26.67 16.06 17.13
C GLU A 206 27.81 16.70 16.32
N SER A 207 28.86 15.94 16.03
CA SER A 207 30.01 16.38 15.22
C SER A 207 29.86 16.01 13.73
N GLY A 208 28.74 15.40 13.33
CA GLY A 208 28.48 14.97 11.96
C GLY A 208 29.14 13.64 11.58
N ILE A 209 29.72 12.92 12.54
CA ILE A 209 30.40 11.63 12.30
C ILE A 209 29.36 10.51 12.35
N TRP A 210 29.40 9.62 11.35
CA TRP A 210 28.53 8.45 11.31
C TRP A 210 28.93 7.43 12.35
N LYS A 211 27.96 7.01 13.17
CA LYS A 211 28.08 5.90 14.12
C LYS A 211 26.91 4.94 13.96
N THR A 212 27.10 3.67 14.27
CA THR A 212 25.99 2.72 14.36
C THR A 212 25.09 3.11 15.53
N ASP A 213 23.79 2.88 15.38
CA ASP A 213 22.83 3.10 16.47
C ASP A 213 23.03 2.15 17.66
N PHE A 214 23.62 0.98 17.37
CA PHE A 214 23.84 -0.09 18.33
C PHE A 214 25.28 -0.57 18.30
N GLN A 215 25.71 -1.15 19.42
CA GLN A 215 26.96 -1.88 19.49
C GLN A 215 26.88 -3.16 18.64
N LEU A 216 27.92 -3.43 17.87
CA LEU A 216 28.04 -4.64 17.08
C LEU A 216 28.65 -5.75 17.95
N ASP A 217 28.06 -6.94 17.94
CA ASP A 217 28.70 -8.13 18.52
C ASP A 217 29.67 -8.73 17.49
N MET A 218 30.95 -8.45 17.68
CA MET A 218 32.01 -8.93 16.79
C MET A 218 32.18 -10.45 16.82
N ASN A 219 31.64 -11.15 17.82
CA ASN A 219 31.67 -12.61 17.87
C ASN A 219 30.70 -13.26 16.88
N GLU A 220 29.68 -12.52 16.42
CA GLU A 220 28.70 -13.01 15.44
C GLU A 220 29.18 -12.82 13.99
N VAL A 221 30.23 -12.03 13.78
CA VAL A 221 30.77 -11.71 12.45
C VAL A 221 31.57 -12.91 11.95
N ILE A 222 31.15 -13.48 10.81
CA ILE A 222 31.80 -14.63 10.19
C ILE A 222 32.71 -14.22 9.03
N ASP A 223 32.42 -13.10 8.38
CA ASP A 223 33.11 -12.67 7.17
C ASP A 223 33.16 -11.13 7.06
N SER A 224 32.97 -10.57 5.87
CA SER A 224 33.06 -9.15 5.59
C SER A 224 32.05 -8.31 6.39
N ILE A 225 32.53 -7.13 6.77
CA ILE A 225 31.73 -6.00 7.23
C ILE A 225 31.68 -5.01 6.07
N GLU A 226 30.48 -4.64 5.67
CA GLU A 226 30.20 -3.78 4.52
C GLU A 226 29.49 -2.51 4.98
N LEU A 227 29.90 -1.37 4.42
CA LEU A 227 29.14 -0.13 4.49
C LEU A 227 28.13 -0.12 3.35
N ILE A 228 26.84 -0.02 3.69
CA ILE A 228 25.77 0.21 2.73
C ILE A 228 25.46 1.71 2.73
N ASP A 229 25.69 2.35 1.58
CA ASP A 229 25.45 3.78 1.39
C ASP A 229 24.34 3.95 0.35
N THR A 230 23.11 4.13 0.83
CA THR A 230 21.94 4.24 -0.06
C THR A 230 21.77 5.69 -0.54
N ASP A 231 21.96 6.66 0.37
CA ASP A 231 21.94 8.09 0.09
C ASP A 231 22.64 8.89 1.22
N GLU A 232 22.72 10.21 1.06
CA GLU A 232 23.41 11.12 1.99
C GLU A 232 22.94 11.04 3.45
N ASN A 233 21.73 10.52 3.70
CA ASN A 233 21.10 10.42 5.01
C ASN A 233 20.80 8.97 5.43
N ASN A 234 21.10 7.98 4.59
CA ASN A 234 20.73 6.59 4.82
C ASN A 234 21.92 5.66 4.60
N LYS A 235 22.63 5.40 5.71
CA LYS A 235 23.77 4.50 5.77
C LYS A 235 23.55 3.41 6.80
N SER A 236 24.07 2.22 6.53
CA SER A 236 24.08 1.11 7.46
C SER A 236 25.39 0.31 7.39
N ILE A 237 25.71 -0.38 8.47
CA ILE A 237 26.75 -1.41 8.48
C ILE A 237 26.07 -2.77 8.38
N LYS A 238 26.50 -3.59 7.44
CA LYS A 238 26.04 -4.96 7.26
C LYS A 238 27.19 -5.92 7.48
N TYR A 239 26.94 -7.05 8.12
CA TYR A 239 27.92 -8.14 8.20
C TYR A 239 27.26 -9.50 8.03
N ASN A 240 28.03 -10.48 7.55
CA ASN A 240 27.59 -11.87 7.46
C ASN A 240 27.70 -12.59 8.80
N CYS A 241 26.71 -13.42 9.13
CA CYS A 241 26.65 -14.21 10.35
C CYS A 241 26.10 -15.61 10.07
N ASN A 242 26.02 -16.46 11.10
CA ASN A 242 25.43 -17.81 10.97
C ASN A 242 23.97 -17.70 10.55
N ASP A 243 23.45 -18.71 9.88
CA ASP A 243 22.03 -18.79 9.54
C ASP A 243 21.15 -18.79 10.80
N TYR A 244 20.10 -17.98 10.80
CA TYR A 244 19.11 -17.88 11.87
C TYR A 244 17.76 -17.44 11.32
N LYS A 245 16.71 -17.62 12.12
CA LYS A 245 15.42 -16.93 11.93
C LYS A 245 15.17 -16.06 13.14
N ILE A 246 14.57 -14.89 12.93
CA ILE A 246 14.16 -14.02 14.04
C ILE A 246 13.17 -14.75 14.97
N LEU A 247 12.31 -15.61 14.42
CA LEU A 247 11.37 -16.42 15.20
C LEU A 247 12.09 -17.30 16.24
N ASP A 248 13.27 -17.83 15.91
CA ASP A 248 14.04 -18.70 16.82
C ASP A 248 14.65 -17.91 17.99
N LEU A 249 14.67 -16.57 17.91
CA LEU A 249 15.16 -15.66 18.95
C LEU A 249 14.04 -15.12 19.85
N CYS A 250 12.77 -15.35 19.48
CA CYS A 250 11.62 -14.88 20.22
C CYS A 250 11.30 -15.81 21.40
N ASP A 251 10.88 -15.23 22.52
CA ASP A 251 10.34 -15.96 23.66
C ASP A 251 8.95 -16.55 23.32
N ASP A 252 8.49 -17.52 24.11
CA ASP A 252 7.17 -18.18 23.92
C ASP A 252 5.97 -17.20 23.95
N GLN A 253 6.15 -15.98 24.44
CA GLN A 253 5.11 -14.96 24.60
C GLN A 253 5.50 -13.62 23.94
N PHE A 254 5.77 -13.64 22.63
CA PHE A 254 5.97 -12.41 21.85
C PHE A 254 4.71 -11.95 21.10
N LYS A 255 4.68 -10.66 20.73
CA LYS A 255 3.65 -10.07 19.87
C LYS A 255 4.31 -9.37 18.69
N LEU A 256 3.74 -9.53 17.51
CA LEU A 256 4.02 -8.66 16.38
C LEU A 256 3.16 -7.41 16.48
N THR A 257 3.80 -6.26 16.57
CA THR A 257 3.14 -4.96 16.62
C THR A 257 3.40 -4.23 15.30
N MET A 258 2.41 -3.49 14.81
CA MET A 258 2.51 -2.77 13.53
C MET A 258 2.16 -1.31 13.73
N CYS A 259 2.93 -0.40 13.15
CA CYS A 259 2.51 0.99 13.03
C CYS A 259 1.56 1.14 11.86
N LYS A 260 0.41 1.78 12.09
CA LYS A 260 -0.36 2.39 11.01
C LYS A 260 0.23 3.78 10.77
N THR A 261 0.94 3.96 9.68
CA THR A 261 1.27 5.30 9.18
C THR A 261 -0.06 5.99 8.86
N LYS A 262 -0.43 6.98 9.68
CA LYS A 262 -1.62 7.83 9.47
C LYS A 262 -1.40 8.78 8.29
#